data_AF-H1LQC3-F1
#
_entry.id   AF-H1LQC3-F1
#
_cell.length_a   1.000
_cell.length_b   1.000
_cell.length_c   1.000
_cell.angle_alpha   90.00
_cell.angle_beta   90.00
_cell.angle_gamma   90.00
#
_symmetry.space_group_name_H-M   'P 1'
#
loop_
_entity.id
_entity.type
_entity.pdbx_description
1 polymer ?
#
loop_
_entity_poly.entity_id
_entity_poly.type
_entity_poly.pdbx_seq_one_letter_code
_entity_poly.pdbx_strand_id
1 'polypeptide(L)'
;MIKNIRNFAVYNELRIELGGEDVKVIYRDTVKILREILDRLGIVYGKMESPQCLSYRLISHINGNSNFSKDADGYAEYDEFLIEKVSGHVTVMHRNLKSILDEIVKSVGFEFENEKNSNDCNEALINFINAQKIGKISKMSEDEIADNEFISDADWDWWCHLSDTMKYILIHDLPNQEEEIGIKEFYDENDFDTEPDIYDRDTFGILLGEYVTGLYLLDDTFIEPVLDNINIPNNVYEINDLEPLVYLNNYVLSISFRDWNGMIGEVMFNSIINFNKLESLDLSYNRINIDELYKLSKLNHLKELYIRGVMDFDDELVEFNEAEFSKLKVTLPHSEIMM
;
A
#
# COMPACT_ATOMS: atom_id res chain seq x y z
N MET A 1 1.21 -15.65 9.35
CA MET A 1 2.36 -15.26 10.21
C MET A 1 2.92 -13.99 9.59
N ILE A 2 2.61 -12.84 10.17
CA ILE A 2 2.99 -11.52 9.63
C ILE A 2 4.52 -11.43 9.74
N LYS A 3 5.23 -11.38 8.61
CA LYS A 3 6.66 -11.09 8.62
C LYS A 3 6.79 -9.59 8.80
N ASN A 4 7.32 -9.16 9.95
CA ASN A 4 7.61 -7.75 10.19
C ASN A 4 8.73 -7.30 9.24
N ILE A 5 8.37 -6.48 8.25
CA ILE A 5 9.32 -5.75 7.42
C ILE A 5 9.99 -4.71 8.33
N ARG A 6 11.32 -4.77 8.44
CA ARG A 6 12.10 -3.80 9.22
C ARG A 6 12.43 -2.56 8.41
N ASN A 7 12.71 -2.72 7.12
CA ASN A 7 13.09 -1.63 6.23
C ASN A 7 12.83 -2.03 4.76
N PHE A 8 12.68 -1.08 3.85
CA PHE A 8 12.58 -1.35 2.42
C PHE A 8 13.11 -0.20 1.56
N ALA A 9 13.44 -0.51 0.31
CA ALA A 9 13.75 0.48 -0.72
C ALA A 9 13.04 0.12 -2.03
N VAL A 10 12.63 1.14 -2.78
CA VAL A 10 12.18 0.96 -4.17
C VAL A 10 13.28 1.43 -5.10
N TYR A 11 13.64 0.57 -6.06
CA TYR A 11 14.61 0.87 -7.11
C TYR A 11 14.04 0.39 -8.45
N ASN A 12 13.71 1.33 -9.33
CA ASN A 12 12.99 1.09 -10.58
C ASN A 12 11.70 0.27 -10.32
N GLU A 13 11.55 -0.86 -11.02
CA GLU A 13 10.39 -1.77 -10.95
C GLU A 13 10.44 -2.73 -9.74
N LEU A 14 11.46 -2.59 -8.87
CA LEU A 14 11.75 -3.53 -7.79
C LEU A 14 11.52 -2.89 -6.42
N ARG A 15 10.96 -3.67 -5.51
CA ARG A 15 10.91 -3.41 -4.07
C ARG A 15 11.86 -4.36 -3.35
N ILE A 16 12.82 -3.83 -2.63
CA ILE A 16 13.76 -4.57 -1.79
C ILE A 16 13.22 -4.50 -0.36
N GLU A 17 12.79 -5.62 0.20
CA GLU A 17 12.29 -5.70 1.57
C GLU A 17 13.31 -6.40 2.48
N LEU A 18 13.63 -5.77 3.60
CA LEU A 18 14.43 -6.33 4.67
C LEU A 18 13.51 -6.75 5.82
N GLY A 19 13.38 -8.06 6.02
CA GLY A 19 12.68 -8.66 7.14
C GLY A 19 13.58 -8.88 8.36
N GLY A 20 13.13 -9.77 9.25
CA GLY A 20 13.87 -10.09 10.47
C GLY A 20 15.17 -10.87 10.24
N GLU A 21 15.13 -11.83 9.32
CA GLU A 21 16.26 -12.69 8.93
C GLU A 21 16.37 -12.86 7.39
N ASP A 22 15.43 -12.31 6.62
CA ASP A 22 15.28 -12.53 5.19
C ASP A 22 15.25 -11.22 4.41
N VAL A 23 15.80 -11.25 3.20
CA VAL A 23 15.65 -10.18 2.20
C VAL A 23 14.88 -10.71 1.01
N LYS A 24 13.94 -9.90 0.52
CA LYS A 24 13.18 -10.20 -0.69
C LYS A 24 13.38 -9.06 -1.69
N VAL A 25 13.47 -9.42 -2.97
CA VAL A 25 13.40 -8.45 -4.07
C VAL A 25 12.15 -8.80 -4.86
N ILE A 26 11.14 -7.95 -4.79
CA ILE A 26 9.80 -8.15 -5.31
C ILE A 26 9.60 -7.25 -6.52
N TYR A 27 9.03 -7.78 -7.60
CA TYR A 27 8.61 -6.97 -8.73
C TYR A 27 7.28 -6.29 -8.40
N ARG A 28 7.22 -4.96 -8.56
CA ARG A 28 6.04 -4.17 -8.19
C ARG A 28 4.86 -4.43 -9.12
N ASP A 29 5.12 -4.49 -10.43
CA ASP A 29 4.09 -4.83 -11.43
C ASP A 29 4.02 -6.35 -11.66
N THR A 30 3.42 -7.04 -10.68
CA THR A 30 3.18 -8.49 -10.72
C THR A 30 2.48 -8.92 -12.02
N VAL A 31 1.52 -8.14 -12.53
CA VAL A 31 0.77 -8.51 -13.75
C VAL A 31 1.67 -8.45 -14.98
N LYS A 32 2.43 -7.37 -15.16
CA LYS A 32 3.37 -7.21 -16.27
C LYS A 32 4.40 -8.34 -16.28
N ILE A 33 4.96 -8.69 -15.13
CA ILE A 33 5.96 -9.76 -15.05
C ILE A 33 5.33 -11.14 -15.32
N LEU A 34 4.16 -11.46 -14.76
CA LEU A 34 3.49 -12.73 -15.07
C LEU A 34 3.16 -12.85 -16.57
N ARG A 35 2.75 -11.76 -17.22
CA ARG A 35 2.51 -11.71 -18.66
C ARG A 35 3.77 -11.92 -19.47
N GLU A 36 4.87 -11.28 -19.08
CA GLU A 36 6.18 -11.48 -19.69
C GLU A 36 6.60 -12.97 -19.63
N ILE A 37 6.43 -13.62 -18.47
CA ILE A 37 6.75 -15.04 -18.32
C ILE A 37 5.84 -15.91 -19.22
N LEU A 38 4.54 -15.61 -19.27
CA LEU A 38 3.60 -16.31 -20.15
C LEU A 38 3.97 -16.14 -21.63
N ASP A 39 4.38 -14.94 -22.05
CA ASP A 39 4.84 -14.65 -23.40
C ASP A 39 6.12 -15.43 -23.73
N ARG A 40 7.09 -15.47 -22.81
CA ARG A 40 8.32 -16.28 -22.92
C ARG A 40 8.01 -17.78 -23.06
N LEU A 41 6.96 -18.27 -22.40
CA LEU A 41 6.49 -19.66 -22.46
C LEU A 41 5.53 -19.95 -23.63
N GLY A 42 5.12 -18.93 -24.38
CA GLY A 42 4.14 -19.07 -25.47
C GLY A 42 2.73 -19.46 -25.00
N ILE A 43 2.37 -19.13 -23.76
CA ILE A 43 1.07 -19.44 -23.16
C ILE A 43 0.11 -18.28 -23.42
N VAL A 44 -1.01 -18.55 -24.08
CA VAL A 44 -2.03 -17.54 -24.37
C VAL A 44 -2.82 -17.16 -23.10
N TYR A 45 -2.99 -15.86 -22.88
CA TYR A 45 -3.77 -15.30 -21.78
C TYR A 45 -4.69 -14.17 -22.27
N GLY A 46 -5.78 -13.92 -21.54
CA GLY A 46 -6.67 -12.79 -21.78
C GLY A 46 -6.08 -11.45 -21.31
N LYS A 47 -6.38 -10.37 -22.03
CA LYS A 47 -5.91 -9.00 -21.72
C LYS A 47 -6.28 -8.47 -20.33
N MET A 48 -7.31 -9.04 -19.70
CA MET A 48 -7.80 -8.64 -18.37
C MET A 48 -7.78 -9.80 -17.36
N GLU A 49 -6.95 -10.82 -17.58
CA GLU A 49 -6.77 -11.90 -16.59
C GLU A 49 -6.06 -11.38 -15.33
N SER A 50 -6.56 -11.80 -14.16
CA SER A 50 -6.02 -11.42 -12.86
C SER A 50 -4.68 -12.13 -12.57
N PRO A 51 -3.84 -11.59 -11.66
CA PRO A 51 -2.60 -12.24 -11.23
C PRO A 51 -2.80 -13.70 -10.79
N GLN A 52 -3.92 -14.03 -10.14
CA GLN A 52 -4.25 -15.40 -9.70
C GLN A 52 -4.48 -16.33 -10.88
N CYS A 53 -5.17 -15.86 -11.92
CA CYS A 53 -5.39 -16.65 -13.13
C CYS A 53 -4.07 -16.88 -13.88
N LEU A 54 -3.26 -15.83 -14.02
CA LEU A 54 -1.97 -15.88 -14.69
C LEU A 54 -0.98 -16.79 -13.94
N SER A 55 -0.83 -16.60 -12.62
CA SER A 55 0.03 -17.43 -11.77
C SER A 55 -0.43 -18.88 -11.68
N TYR A 56 -1.73 -19.15 -11.62
CA TYR A 56 -2.24 -20.52 -11.66
C TYR A 56 -1.77 -21.26 -12.93
N ARG A 57 -1.93 -20.62 -14.10
CA ARG A 57 -1.50 -21.20 -15.38
C ARG A 57 0.01 -21.43 -15.38
N LEU A 58 0.78 -20.45 -14.91
CA LEU A 58 2.23 -20.55 -14.83
C LEU A 58 2.67 -21.67 -13.89
N ILE A 59 2.18 -21.70 -12.66
CA ILE A 59 2.53 -22.69 -11.65
C ILE A 59 2.15 -24.10 -12.13
N SER A 60 0.94 -24.26 -12.68
CA SER A 60 0.49 -25.55 -13.23
C SER A 60 1.36 -26.00 -14.41
N HIS A 61 1.71 -25.09 -15.32
CA HIS A 61 2.54 -25.39 -16.49
C HIS A 61 3.98 -25.72 -16.11
N ILE A 62 4.62 -24.87 -15.30
CA ILE A 62 6.02 -25.01 -14.88
C ILE A 62 6.20 -26.29 -14.05
N ASN A 63 5.29 -26.57 -13.12
CA ASN A 63 5.40 -27.75 -12.24
C ASN A 63 4.84 -29.04 -12.88
N GLY A 64 4.26 -28.96 -14.09
CA GLY A 64 3.67 -30.11 -14.78
C GLY A 64 2.46 -30.73 -14.05
N ASN A 65 1.77 -29.96 -13.22
CA ASN A 65 0.63 -30.45 -12.44
C ASN A 65 -0.70 -29.93 -13.01
N SER A 66 -1.31 -30.73 -13.87
CA SER A 66 -2.61 -30.43 -14.49
C SER A 66 -3.79 -30.46 -13.51
N ASN A 67 -3.60 -31.02 -12.31
CA ASN A 67 -4.60 -31.09 -11.24
C ASN A 67 -4.36 -30.06 -10.13
N PHE A 68 -3.47 -29.09 -10.36
CA PHE A 68 -3.31 -27.96 -9.45
C PHE A 68 -4.67 -27.26 -9.35
N SER A 69 -5.13 -26.93 -8.14
CA SER A 69 -6.37 -26.17 -7.97
C SER A 69 -6.08 -24.69 -8.21
N LYS A 70 -7.00 -23.98 -8.85
CA LYS A 70 -6.91 -22.52 -9.02
C LYS A 70 -6.76 -21.80 -7.68
N ASP A 71 -7.34 -22.36 -6.63
CA ASP A 71 -7.38 -21.77 -5.30
C ASP A 71 -6.23 -22.29 -4.41
N ALA A 72 -5.47 -23.29 -4.84
CA ALA A 72 -4.37 -23.82 -4.05
C ALA A 72 -3.18 -22.85 -3.96
N ASP A 73 -2.51 -22.88 -2.82
CA ASP A 73 -1.19 -22.30 -2.66
C ASP A 73 -0.19 -23.06 -3.52
N GLY A 74 0.80 -22.35 -4.02
CA GLY A 74 1.84 -22.95 -4.83
C GLY A 74 2.92 -21.97 -5.17
N TYR A 75 4.04 -22.50 -5.57
CA TYR A 75 5.15 -21.71 -6.07
C TYR A 75 5.67 -22.35 -7.35
N ALA A 76 6.29 -21.53 -8.19
CA ALA A 76 7.00 -21.99 -9.36
C ALA A 76 8.22 -21.11 -9.60
N GLU A 77 9.29 -21.73 -10.08
CA GLU A 77 10.51 -21.06 -10.45
C GLU A 77 10.68 -21.09 -11.96
N TYR A 78 10.84 -19.92 -12.57
CA TYR A 78 11.12 -19.80 -13.99
C TYR A 78 12.20 -18.74 -14.20
N ASP A 79 13.35 -19.17 -14.69
CA ASP A 79 14.50 -18.32 -14.97
C ASP A 79 14.96 -17.50 -13.74
N GLU A 80 14.86 -16.17 -13.78
CA GLU A 80 15.14 -15.25 -12.68
C GLU A 80 13.97 -15.11 -11.69
N PHE A 81 12.78 -15.58 -12.03
CA PHE A 81 11.55 -15.35 -11.28
C PHE A 81 11.19 -16.52 -10.34
N LEU A 82 10.80 -16.16 -9.12
CA LEU A 82 10.07 -17.01 -8.17
C LEU A 82 8.65 -16.47 -8.07
N ILE A 83 7.68 -17.23 -8.57
CA ILE A 83 6.26 -16.93 -8.45
C ILE A 83 5.76 -17.64 -7.21
N GLU A 84 5.20 -16.90 -6.27
CA GLU A 84 4.61 -17.44 -5.05
C GLU A 84 3.13 -17.05 -5.00
N LYS A 85 2.26 -18.04 -4.82
CA LYS A 85 0.84 -17.88 -4.56
C LYS A 85 0.52 -18.44 -3.18
N VAL A 86 0.12 -17.59 -2.24
CA VAL A 86 -0.27 -17.97 -0.88
C VAL A 86 -1.55 -17.24 -0.52
N SER A 87 -2.60 -17.98 -0.12
CA SER A 87 -3.90 -17.44 0.24
C SER A 87 -4.43 -16.42 -0.79
N GLY A 88 -4.37 -16.77 -2.08
CA GLY A 88 -4.85 -15.91 -3.17
C GLY A 88 -3.95 -14.72 -3.54
N HIS A 89 -2.94 -14.40 -2.72
CA HIS A 89 -1.93 -13.38 -3.01
C HIS A 89 -0.88 -13.93 -3.96
N VAL A 90 -0.48 -13.13 -4.93
CA VAL A 90 0.53 -13.51 -5.92
C VAL A 90 1.68 -12.51 -5.84
N THR A 91 2.86 -13.03 -5.52
CA THR A 91 4.09 -12.25 -5.46
C THR A 91 5.05 -12.83 -6.47
N VAL A 92 5.66 -11.96 -7.29
CA VAL A 92 6.81 -12.36 -8.10
C VAL A 92 8.06 -11.79 -7.47
N MET A 93 8.98 -12.67 -7.09
CA MET A 93 10.25 -12.34 -6.49
C MET A 93 11.40 -12.66 -7.45
N HIS A 94 12.51 -11.94 -7.31
CA HIS A 94 13.76 -12.32 -7.94
C HIS A 94 14.40 -13.48 -7.16
N ARG A 95 14.60 -14.62 -7.81
CA ARG A 95 15.11 -15.84 -7.17
C ARG A 95 16.57 -15.71 -6.74
N ASN A 96 17.41 -15.15 -7.61
CA ASN A 96 18.83 -14.97 -7.32
C ASN A 96 19.09 -13.62 -6.66
N LEU A 97 18.81 -13.54 -5.36
CA LEU A 97 18.95 -12.33 -4.56
C LEU A 97 20.35 -11.73 -4.66
N LYS A 98 21.40 -12.56 -4.58
CA LYS A 98 22.78 -12.07 -4.69
C LYS A 98 23.04 -11.38 -6.01
N SER A 99 22.61 -11.99 -7.12
CA SER A 99 22.84 -11.42 -8.45
C SER A 99 22.13 -10.08 -8.65
N ILE A 100 20.85 -9.98 -8.28
CA ILE A 100 20.09 -8.75 -8.49
C ILE A 100 20.55 -7.65 -7.54
N LEU A 101 20.90 -7.98 -6.30
CA LEU A 101 21.44 -7.01 -5.37
C LEU A 101 22.84 -6.55 -5.81
N ASP A 102 23.69 -7.43 -6.33
CA ASP A 102 24.99 -7.05 -6.91
C ASP A 102 24.83 -6.13 -8.13
N GLU A 103 23.79 -6.34 -8.95
CA GLU A 103 23.46 -5.46 -10.08
C GLU A 103 22.99 -4.09 -9.59
N ILE A 104 22.09 -4.05 -8.61
CA ILE A 104 21.61 -2.81 -7.99
C ILE A 104 22.77 -2.05 -7.34
N VAL A 105 23.61 -2.73 -6.55
CA VAL A 105 24.81 -2.15 -5.93
C VAL A 105 25.70 -1.44 -6.97
N LYS A 106 25.98 -2.12 -8.09
CA LYS A 106 26.78 -1.55 -9.18
C LYS A 106 26.08 -0.39 -9.86
N SER A 107 24.76 -0.47 -10.07
CA SER A 107 24.00 0.56 -10.77
C SER A 107 23.84 1.83 -9.92
N VAL A 108 23.74 1.70 -8.60
CA VAL A 108 23.68 2.85 -7.67
C VAL A 108 25.06 3.37 -7.27
N GLY A 109 26.13 2.66 -7.65
CA GLY A 109 27.50 3.03 -7.32
C GLY A 109 27.82 2.86 -5.82
N PHE A 110 27.20 1.88 -5.16
CA PHE A 110 27.48 1.56 -3.77
C PHE A 110 28.76 0.73 -3.65
N GLU A 111 29.72 1.18 -2.84
CA GLU A 111 30.96 0.45 -2.55
C GLU A 111 30.95 -0.09 -1.12
N PHE A 112 31.30 -1.37 -0.96
CA PHE A 112 31.29 -2.02 0.34
C PHE A 112 32.53 -1.67 1.18
N GLU A 113 32.33 -1.05 2.34
CA GLU A 113 33.37 -0.92 3.36
C GLU A 113 33.47 -2.22 4.20
N ASN A 114 34.24 -3.20 3.69
CA ASN A 114 34.63 -4.47 4.34
C ASN A 114 33.55 -5.57 4.50
N GLU A 115 34.04 -6.80 4.73
CA GLU A 115 33.28 -8.04 4.96
C GLU A 115 32.38 -7.94 6.23
N LYS A 116 31.24 -7.27 6.11
CA LYS A 116 30.13 -7.36 7.06
C LYS A 116 29.24 -8.56 6.73
N ASN A 117 28.40 -8.97 7.69
CA ASN A 117 27.41 -10.01 7.45
C ASN A 117 26.42 -9.55 6.34
N SER A 118 25.77 -10.50 5.66
CA SER A 118 24.91 -10.18 4.50
C SER A 118 23.72 -9.28 4.83
N ASN A 119 23.19 -9.31 6.07
CA ASN A 119 22.06 -8.48 6.47
C ASN A 119 22.47 -7.02 6.69
N ASP A 120 23.62 -6.79 7.34
CA ASP A 120 24.18 -5.45 7.51
C ASP A 120 24.47 -4.80 6.13
N CYS A 121 24.90 -5.61 5.15
CA CYS A 121 25.11 -5.17 3.77
C CYS A 121 23.80 -4.76 3.08
N ASN A 122 22.74 -5.55 3.22
CA ASN A 122 21.44 -5.28 2.62
C ASN A 122 20.78 -4.04 3.24
N GLU A 123 20.88 -3.90 4.56
CA GLU A 123 20.42 -2.71 5.28
C GLU A 123 21.18 -1.45 4.85
N ALA A 124 22.51 -1.53 4.75
CA ALA A 124 23.33 -0.43 4.27
C ALA A 124 23.00 -0.05 2.81
N LEU A 125 22.73 -1.02 1.94
CA LEU A 125 22.30 -0.78 0.57
C LEU A 125 20.92 -0.10 0.51
N ILE A 126 19.94 -0.59 1.27
CA ILE A 126 18.60 0.02 1.37
C ILE A 126 18.72 1.47 1.85
N ASN A 127 19.47 1.69 2.93
CA ASN A 127 19.72 3.01 3.47
C ASN A 127 20.49 3.89 2.48
N PHE A 128 21.41 3.35 1.70
CA PHE A 128 22.13 4.09 0.67
C PHE A 128 21.24 4.47 -0.52
N ILE A 129 20.36 3.56 -0.97
CA ILE A 129 19.38 3.87 -2.04
C ILE A 129 18.47 5.00 -1.57
N ASN A 130 17.94 4.89 -0.34
CA ASN A 130 17.10 5.92 0.25
C ASN A 130 17.90 7.22 0.46
N ALA A 131 19.13 7.15 0.97
CA ALA A 131 20.01 8.32 1.15
C ALA A 131 20.49 8.94 -0.16
N GLN A 132 20.59 8.21 -1.28
CA GLN A 132 20.86 8.80 -2.59
C GLN A 132 19.64 9.52 -3.17
N LYS A 133 18.42 9.04 -2.87
CA LYS A 133 17.20 9.80 -3.17
C LYS A 133 17.19 11.10 -2.39
N ILE A 134 17.41 11.02 -1.07
CA ILE A 134 17.51 12.17 -0.16
C ILE A 134 18.67 13.10 -0.57
N GLY A 135 19.82 12.54 -0.96
CA GLY A 135 21.03 13.27 -1.34
C GLY A 135 20.99 13.90 -2.74
N LYS A 136 20.11 13.41 -3.64
CA LYS A 136 19.79 14.10 -4.88
C LYS A 136 18.92 15.33 -4.59
N ILE A 137 17.95 15.18 -3.70
CA ILE A 137 17.09 16.27 -3.23
C ILE A 137 17.94 17.34 -2.51
N SER A 138 18.86 16.94 -1.63
CA SER A 138 19.70 17.86 -0.84
C SER A 138 20.83 18.54 -1.62
N LYS A 139 21.04 18.20 -2.90
CA LYS A 139 22.05 18.81 -3.79
C LYS A 139 21.45 19.73 -4.83
N MET A 140 20.12 19.86 -4.86
CA MET A 140 19.42 20.85 -5.66
C MET A 140 19.71 22.22 -5.06
N SER A 141 20.05 23.20 -5.90
CA SER A 141 20.30 24.57 -5.39
C SER A 141 19.01 25.19 -4.86
N GLU A 142 19.10 26.17 -3.94
CA GLU A 142 17.95 26.98 -3.53
C GLU A 142 17.22 27.61 -4.74
N ASP A 143 17.94 27.86 -5.84
CA ASP A 143 17.37 28.35 -7.11
C ASP A 143 16.70 27.24 -7.96
N GLU A 144 17.04 25.96 -7.78
CA GLU A 144 16.33 24.80 -8.38
C GLU A 144 15.13 24.36 -7.52
N ILE A 145 15.07 24.81 -6.28
CA ILE A 145 13.95 24.66 -5.33
C ILE A 145 12.94 25.82 -5.50
N ALA A 146 13.28 26.86 -6.27
CA ALA A 146 12.52 28.11 -6.38
C ALA A 146 11.35 28.13 -7.39
N ASP A 147 10.88 26.99 -7.87
CA ASP A 147 9.57 26.90 -8.53
C ASP A 147 8.77 25.77 -7.87
N ASN A 148 7.69 26.15 -7.17
CA ASN A 148 6.81 25.33 -6.33
C ASN A 148 6.00 24.24 -7.10
N GLU A 149 6.62 23.57 -8.07
CA GLU A 149 5.99 22.67 -9.05
C GLU A 149 6.16 21.17 -8.75
N PHE A 150 6.69 20.77 -7.59
CA PHE A 150 6.80 19.34 -7.23
C PHE A 150 5.45 18.70 -6.93
N ILE A 151 4.54 19.47 -6.34
CA ILE A 151 3.12 19.13 -6.17
C ILE A 151 2.27 20.16 -6.91
N SER A 152 1.18 19.70 -7.53
CA SER A 152 0.32 20.62 -8.26
C SER A 152 -0.41 21.57 -7.30
N ASP A 153 -0.81 22.74 -7.79
CA ASP A 153 -1.67 23.65 -7.02
C ASP A 153 -2.97 22.96 -6.58
N ALA A 154 -3.47 22.00 -7.35
CA ALA A 154 -4.67 21.24 -7.01
C ALA A 154 -4.43 20.27 -5.85
N ASP A 155 -3.26 19.61 -5.81
CA ASP A 155 -2.87 18.72 -4.70
C ASP A 155 -2.68 19.52 -3.41
N TRP A 156 -2.03 20.68 -3.51
CA TRP A 156 -1.82 21.56 -2.36
C TRP A 156 -3.12 22.19 -1.85
N ASP A 157 -3.97 22.69 -2.74
CA ASP A 157 -5.28 23.23 -2.38
C ASP A 157 -6.15 22.16 -1.71
N TRP A 158 -6.16 20.94 -2.25
CA TRP A 158 -6.84 19.81 -1.63
C TRP A 158 -6.33 19.55 -0.19
N TRP A 159 -5.02 19.50 0.03
CA TRP A 159 -4.41 19.31 1.36
C TRP A 159 -4.84 20.39 2.35
N CYS A 160 -4.76 21.66 1.95
CA CYS A 160 -5.15 22.79 2.80
C CYS A 160 -6.64 22.73 3.22
N HIS A 161 -7.50 22.14 2.40
CA HIS A 161 -8.93 22.01 2.67
C HIS A 161 -9.31 20.77 3.52
N LEU A 162 -8.37 19.85 3.78
CA LEU A 162 -8.60 18.73 4.69
C LEU A 162 -8.73 19.21 6.14
N SER A 163 -9.53 18.51 6.95
CA SER A 163 -9.49 18.68 8.40
C SER A 163 -8.18 18.18 8.99
N ASP A 164 -7.78 18.68 10.16
CA ASP A 164 -6.58 18.21 10.85
C ASP A 164 -6.64 16.71 11.14
N THR A 165 -7.82 16.18 11.45
CA THR A 165 -8.07 14.75 11.62
C THR A 165 -7.73 13.95 10.36
N MET A 166 -8.13 14.44 9.18
CA MET A 166 -7.82 13.78 7.89
C MET A 166 -6.33 13.89 7.54
N LYS A 167 -5.71 15.04 7.80
CA LYS A 167 -4.26 15.21 7.66
C LYS A 167 -3.52 14.21 8.54
N TYR A 168 -3.92 14.09 9.81
CA TYR A 168 -3.37 13.14 10.77
C TYR A 168 -3.47 11.70 10.28
N ILE A 169 -4.65 11.26 9.81
CA ILE A 169 -4.87 9.92 9.27
C ILE A 169 -3.88 9.60 8.14
N LEU A 170 -3.70 10.54 7.20
CA LEU A 170 -2.82 10.34 6.04
C LEU A 170 -1.34 10.27 6.41
N ILE A 171 -0.92 11.00 7.44
CA ILE A 171 0.49 11.06 7.82
C ILE A 171 0.87 10.04 8.89
N HIS A 172 -0.07 9.58 9.72
CA HIS A 172 0.17 8.74 10.91
C HIS A 172 1.10 7.56 10.68
N ASP A 173 0.92 6.87 9.55
CA ASP A 173 1.68 5.66 9.21
C ASP A 173 2.89 5.91 8.30
N LEU A 174 3.20 7.18 7.99
CA LEU A 174 4.34 7.50 7.15
C LEU A 174 5.66 7.20 7.89
N PRO A 175 6.64 6.59 7.21
CA PRO A 175 7.95 6.35 7.79
C PRO A 175 8.63 7.69 8.13
N ASN A 176 9.42 7.72 9.21
CA ASN A 176 10.22 8.87 9.68
C ASN A 176 9.47 10.07 10.30
N GLN A 177 8.30 9.85 10.91
CA GLN A 177 7.58 10.89 11.67
C GLN A 177 8.45 11.65 12.70
N GLU A 178 9.47 11.01 13.28
CA GLU A 178 10.24 11.54 14.41
C GLU A 178 11.51 12.33 14.07
N GLU A 179 12.19 12.07 12.94
CA GLU A 179 13.49 12.69 12.63
C GLU A 179 13.42 13.78 11.55
N GLU A 180 12.50 13.69 10.59
CA GLU A 180 12.43 14.64 9.46
C GLU A 180 11.22 15.58 9.49
N ILE A 181 10.11 15.23 10.17
CA ILE A 181 8.81 15.90 9.99
C ILE A 181 8.26 16.55 11.28
N GLY A 182 8.92 16.35 12.43
CA GLY A 182 8.51 17.00 13.69
C GLY A 182 7.09 16.64 14.20
N ILE A 183 6.47 15.56 13.72
CA ILE A 183 5.06 15.17 14.02
C ILE A 183 4.94 14.46 15.38
N LYS A 184 5.72 14.85 16.39
CA LYS A 184 5.70 14.18 17.70
C LYS A 184 4.53 14.62 18.60
N GLU A 185 3.84 15.71 18.25
CA GLU A 185 3.02 16.47 19.19
C GLU A 185 1.56 16.67 18.75
N PHE A 186 0.98 15.76 17.96
CA PHE A 186 -0.43 15.90 17.55
C PHE A 186 -1.43 15.80 18.73
N TYR A 187 -1.01 15.32 19.92
CA TYR A 187 -1.88 15.14 21.08
C TYR A 187 -1.16 15.27 22.45
N ASP A 188 -0.28 16.27 22.63
CA ASP A 188 -0.14 16.85 23.98
C ASP A 188 -1.06 18.06 24.04
N GLU A 189 -2.22 17.89 24.67
CA GLU A 189 -3.27 18.92 24.81
C GLU A 189 -2.77 20.21 25.51
N ASN A 190 -1.51 20.23 25.95
CA ASN A 190 -0.86 21.31 26.69
C ASN A 190 0.17 22.11 25.88
N ASP A 191 0.51 21.73 24.64
CA ASP A 191 1.51 22.45 23.85
C ASP A 191 0.99 22.77 22.44
N PHE A 192 0.20 23.84 22.36
CA PHE A 192 -0.34 24.42 21.13
C PHE A 192 0.67 25.33 20.40
N ASP A 193 1.97 25.19 20.64
CA ASP A 193 3.01 26.09 20.12
C ASP A 193 3.88 25.48 18.99
N THR A 194 3.39 24.43 18.29
CA THR A 194 4.04 23.88 17.09
C THR A 194 3.19 23.99 15.80
N GLU A 195 2.57 25.15 15.57
CA GLU A 195 2.18 25.59 14.22
C GLU A 195 3.44 26.08 13.49
N PRO A 196 4.07 25.32 12.56
CA PRO A 196 4.14 25.84 11.16
C PRO A 196 4.36 24.85 9.99
N ASP A 197 4.77 23.59 10.18
CA ASP A 197 5.41 22.85 9.07
C ASP A 197 4.43 22.27 8.03
N ILE A 198 3.35 21.61 8.46
CA ILE A 198 2.38 20.96 7.52
C ILE A 198 1.55 21.93 6.67
N TYR A 199 1.59 23.22 7.01
CA TYR A 199 0.92 24.32 6.29
C TYR A 199 1.90 25.15 5.46
N ASP A 200 3.20 24.88 5.58
CA ASP A 200 4.23 25.45 4.75
C ASP A 200 4.40 24.57 3.49
N ARG A 201 3.97 25.10 2.35
CA ARG A 201 4.07 24.40 1.06
C ARG A 201 5.52 24.09 0.71
N ASP A 202 6.42 25.01 1.05
CA ASP A 202 7.82 24.91 0.62
C ASP A 202 8.53 23.81 1.40
N THR A 203 8.14 23.60 2.67
CA THR A 203 8.72 22.57 3.54
C THR A 203 7.96 21.25 3.44
N PHE A 204 6.63 21.25 3.52
CA PHE A 204 5.83 20.02 3.53
C PHE A 204 5.40 19.54 2.14
N GLY A 205 5.41 20.40 1.11
CA GLY A 205 4.92 20.03 -0.22
C GLY A 205 5.66 18.86 -0.83
N ILE A 206 6.97 18.75 -0.60
CA ILE A 206 7.78 17.60 -1.07
C ILE A 206 7.33 16.31 -0.39
N LEU A 207 7.11 16.33 0.93
CA LEU A 207 6.64 15.17 1.69
C LEU A 207 5.23 14.77 1.26
N LEU A 208 4.35 15.75 1.08
CA LEU A 208 2.99 15.51 0.59
C LEU A 208 3.01 14.81 -0.77
N GLY A 209 3.85 15.28 -1.69
CA GLY A 209 4.01 14.65 -2.99
C GLY A 209 4.61 13.25 -2.89
N GLU A 210 5.71 13.09 -2.16
CA GLU A 210 6.41 11.81 -2.08
C GLU A 210 5.52 10.72 -1.49
N TYR A 211 4.80 11.07 -0.43
CA TYR A 211 4.10 10.07 0.36
C TYR A 211 2.63 9.96 0.00
N VAL A 212 1.92 11.04 -0.37
CA VAL A 212 0.46 11.06 -0.42
C VAL A 212 -0.09 11.26 -1.83
N THR A 213 0.34 12.28 -2.56
CA THR A 213 -0.32 12.70 -3.83
C THR A 213 0.43 12.29 -5.10
N GLY A 214 1.73 12.02 -4.99
CA GLY A 214 2.67 11.83 -6.09
C GLY A 214 3.43 13.13 -6.41
N LEU A 215 4.58 13.00 -7.07
CA LEU A 215 5.48 14.09 -7.42
C LEU A 215 5.63 14.23 -8.94
N TYR A 216 5.66 15.48 -9.42
CA TYR A 216 6.10 15.78 -10.78
C TYR A 216 7.53 16.30 -10.77
N LEU A 217 8.38 15.72 -11.63
CA LEU A 217 9.72 16.23 -11.88
C LEU A 217 9.70 17.30 -12.98
N LEU A 218 10.77 18.11 -13.05
CA LEU A 218 10.93 19.19 -14.05
C LEU A 218 10.90 18.70 -15.51
N ASP A 219 11.07 17.40 -15.75
CA ASP A 219 10.97 16.78 -17.07
C ASP A 219 9.59 16.16 -17.34
N ASP A 220 8.57 16.55 -16.58
CA ASP A 220 7.19 16.04 -16.57
C ASP A 220 7.06 14.57 -16.15
N THR A 221 8.11 13.96 -15.60
CA THR A 221 8.02 12.59 -15.06
C THR A 221 7.20 12.59 -13.78
N PHE A 222 6.14 11.79 -13.76
CA PHE A 222 5.33 11.55 -12.57
C PHE A 222 5.88 10.37 -11.75
N ILE A 223 6.07 10.60 -10.46
CA ILE A 223 6.41 9.59 -9.45
C ILE A 223 5.16 9.33 -8.61
N GLU A 224 4.66 8.08 -8.65
CA GLU A 224 3.53 7.66 -7.82
C GLU A 224 3.84 7.76 -6.31
N PRO A 225 2.85 8.11 -5.46
CA PRO A 225 3.05 8.21 -4.03
C PRO A 225 3.34 6.85 -3.37
N VAL A 226 3.91 6.89 -2.17
CA VAL A 226 4.11 5.70 -1.34
C VAL A 226 2.79 5.18 -0.76
N LEU A 227 1.82 6.04 -0.47
CA LEU A 227 0.55 5.69 0.14
C LEU A 227 -0.33 4.84 -0.81
N ASP A 228 -0.51 3.58 -0.44
CA ASP A 228 -1.48 2.68 -1.07
C ASP A 228 -2.58 2.22 -0.09
N ASN A 229 -2.48 2.62 1.18
CA ASN A 229 -3.41 2.24 2.24
C ASN A 229 -3.76 3.42 3.14
N ILE A 230 -5.02 3.53 3.56
CA ILE A 230 -5.46 4.44 4.61
C ILE A 230 -5.78 3.60 5.84
N ASN A 231 -5.05 3.80 6.94
CA ASN A 231 -5.35 3.18 8.21
C ASN A 231 -5.89 4.26 9.16
N ILE A 232 -7.11 4.05 9.67
CA ILE A 232 -7.71 4.96 10.63
C ILE A 232 -7.14 4.63 12.02
N PRO A 233 -6.36 5.54 12.63
CA PRO A 233 -5.75 5.29 13.93
C PRO A 233 -6.82 5.17 15.03
N ASN A 234 -6.58 4.30 16.02
CA ASN A 234 -7.56 4.03 17.09
C ASN A 234 -7.78 5.18 18.08
N ASN A 235 -6.96 6.23 18.00
CA ASN A 235 -7.07 7.45 18.79
C ASN A 235 -7.78 8.60 18.04
N VAL A 236 -8.26 8.37 16.82
CA VAL A 236 -9.12 9.32 16.11
C VAL A 236 -10.55 9.16 16.60
N TYR A 237 -11.21 10.23 17.00
CA TYR A 237 -12.61 10.17 17.49
C TYR A 237 -13.62 11.00 16.67
N GLU A 238 -13.14 11.83 15.73
CA GLU A 238 -13.95 12.87 15.08
C GLU A 238 -14.08 12.73 13.56
N ILE A 239 -14.01 11.51 13.01
CA ILE A 239 -14.21 11.28 11.57
C ILE A 239 -15.54 10.59 11.29
N ASN A 240 -16.36 11.20 10.43
CA ASN A 240 -17.71 10.71 10.08
C ASN A 240 -17.87 10.39 8.58
N ASP A 241 -16.90 10.79 7.75
CA ASP A 241 -16.82 10.47 6.33
C ASP A 241 -15.37 10.54 5.83
N LEU A 242 -15.10 9.90 4.69
CA LEU A 242 -13.82 9.94 3.98
C LEU A 242 -13.95 10.65 2.63
N GLU A 243 -15.01 11.43 2.39
CA GLU A 243 -15.29 11.97 1.06
C GLU A 243 -14.15 12.87 0.55
N PRO A 244 -13.54 13.75 1.36
CA PRO A 244 -12.38 14.52 0.94
C PRO A 244 -11.18 13.65 0.53
N LEU A 245 -11.01 12.47 1.12
CA LEU A 245 -9.91 11.56 0.82
C LEU A 245 -10.08 10.80 -0.50
N VAL A 246 -11.28 10.81 -1.10
CA VAL A 246 -11.56 10.20 -2.42
C VAL A 246 -10.68 10.80 -3.51
N TYR A 247 -10.13 12.01 -3.31
CA TYR A 247 -9.10 12.58 -4.17
C TYR A 247 -7.95 11.60 -4.46
N LEU A 248 -7.58 10.77 -3.48
CA LEU A 248 -6.53 9.77 -3.56
C LEU A 248 -6.97 8.41 -4.13
N ASN A 249 -8.20 8.29 -4.63
CA ASN A 249 -8.76 7.04 -5.14
C ASN A 249 -7.90 6.39 -6.25
N ASN A 250 -7.03 7.14 -6.91
CA ASN A 250 -6.14 6.56 -7.90
C ASN A 250 -5.04 5.67 -7.31
N TYR A 251 -4.66 5.90 -6.04
CA TYR A 251 -3.52 5.30 -5.36
C TYR A 251 -3.97 4.38 -4.21
N VAL A 252 -5.04 4.72 -3.51
CA VAL A 252 -5.52 3.98 -2.35
C VAL A 252 -6.20 2.67 -2.77
N LEU A 253 -5.59 1.55 -2.38
CA LEU A 253 -6.07 0.20 -2.62
C LEU A 253 -6.60 -0.48 -1.35
N SER A 254 -6.28 0.03 -0.17
CA SER A 254 -6.73 -0.53 1.11
C SER A 254 -7.22 0.55 2.06
N ILE A 255 -8.32 0.29 2.77
CA ILE A 255 -8.77 1.12 3.89
C ILE A 255 -8.97 0.20 5.09
N SER A 256 -8.37 0.54 6.22
CA SER A 256 -8.51 -0.19 7.47
C SER A 256 -9.07 0.72 8.57
N PHE A 257 -10.21 0.31 9.11
CA PHE A 257 -10.78 0.85 10.35
C PHE A 257 -10.47 -0.03 11.56
N ARG A 258 -9.61 -1.03 11.40
CA ARG A 258 -9.41 -2.06 12.42
C ARG A 258 -9.12 -1.44 13.79
N ASP A 259 -9.87 -1.89 14.80
CA ASP A 259 -9.72 -1.43 16.19
C ASP A 259 -9.91 0.09 16.40
N TRP A 260 -10.50 0.81 15.43
CA TRP A 260 -10.78 2.24 15.51
C TRP A 260 -11.82 2.59 16.60
N ASN A 261 -12.73 1.65 16.89
CA ASN A 261 -13.79 1.78 17.91
C ASN A 261 -14.86 2.85 17.57
N GLY A 262 -14.83 3.42 16.36
CA GLY A 262 -15.84 4.34 15.84
C GLY A 262 -17.10 3.65 15.29
N MET A 263 -18.03 4.47 14.80
CA MET A 263 -19.29 4.03 14.19
C MET A 263 -19.25 4.18 12.67
N ILE A 264 -19.30 3.07 11.95
CA ILE A 264 -19.32 3.03 10.48
C ILE A 264 -20.79 3.01 10.04
N GLY A 265 -21.36 4.21 9.93
CA GLY A 265 -22.75 4.43 9.51
C GLY A 265 -22.90 4.71 8.01
N GLU A 266 -24.10 5.13 7.62
CA GLU A 266 -24.46 5.38 6.22
C GLU A 266 -23.51 6.37 5.52
N VAL A 267 -23.17 7.49 6.18
CA VAL A 267 -22.32 8.54 5.59
C VAL A 267 -20.93 7.99 5.29
N MET A 268 -20.35 7.24 6.24
CA MET A 268 -19.05 6.60 6.07
C MET A 268 -19.08 5.59 4.91
N PHE A 269 -20.07 4.69 4.86
CA PHE A 269 -20.23 3.77 3.74
C PHE A 269 -20.39 4.49 2.39
N ASN A 270 -21.13 5.60 2.34
CA ASN A 270 -21.29 6.40 1.13
C ASN A 270 -19.97 7.00 0.64
N SER A 271 -19.06 7.38 1.54
CA SER A 271 -17.71 7.83 1.16
C SER A 271 -16.79 6.68 0.74
N ILE A 272 -16.83 5.54 1.45
CA ILE A 272 -16.00 4.36 1.15
C ILE A 272 -16.26 3.85 -0.28
N ILE A 273 -17.53 3.81 -0.72
CA ILE A 273 -17.88 3.31 -2.06
C ILE A 273 -17.35 4.18 -3.21
N ASN A 274 -16.88 5.39 -2.92
CA ASN A 274 -16.29 6.27 -3.93
C ASN A 274 -14.81 5.94 -4.21
N PHE A 275 -14.17 5.11 -3.37
CA PHE A 275 -12.87 4.51 -3.65
C PHE A 275 -13.01 3.35 -4.64
N ASN A 276 -13.33 3.65 -5.89
CA ASN A 276 -13.65 2.64 -6.90
C ASN A 276 -12.51 1.67 -7.25
N LYS A 277 -11.26 1.95 -6.87
CA LYS A 277 -10.11 1.02 -7.02
C LYS A 277 -9.83 0.19 -5.76
N LEU A 278 -10.60 0.39 -4.68
CA LEU A 278 -10.37 -0.26 -3.40
C LEU A 278 -10.40 -1.79 -3.55
N GLU A 279 -9.32 -2.43 -3.12
CA GLU A 279 -9.13 -3.87 -3.16
C GLU A 279 -9.33 -4.52 -1.79
N SER A 280 -9.04 -3.81 -0.70
CA SER A 280 -9.20 -4.30 0.67
C SER A 280 -9.93 -3.31 1.55
N LEU A 281 -10.87 -3.82 2.34
CA LEU A 281 -11.58 -3.05 3.36
C LEU A 281 -11.61 -3.83 4.68
N ASP A 282 -10.97 -3.29 5.72
CA ASP A 282 -11.03 -3.86 7.06
C ASP A 282 -11.96 -3.06 7.96
N LEU A 283 -13.10 -3.65 8.32
CA LEU A 283 -14.10 -3.10 9.25
C LEU A 283 -14.02 -3.76 10.62
N SER A 284 -13.07 -4.67 10.85
CA SER A 284 -13.02 -5.55 12.02
C SER A 284 -12.96 -4.76 13.33
N TYR A 285 -13.64 -5.29 14.35
CA TYR A 285 -13.67 -4.72 15.71
C TYR A 285 -14.24 -3.30 15.80
N ASN A 286 -15.22 -2.98 14.94
CA ASN A 286 -15.96 -1.72 14.97
C ASN A 286 -17.46 -1.92 15.13
N ARG A 287 -18.16 -0.81 15.41
CA ARG A 287 -19.61 -0.72 15.30
C ARG A 287 -19.98 -0.40 13.85
N ILE A 288 -20.79 -1.22 13.21
CA ILE A 288 -21.19 -1.02 11.81
C ILE A 288 -22.71 -1.01 11.68
N ASN A 289 -23.23 -0.18 10.77
CA ASN A 289 -24.59 -0.34 10.31
C ASN A 289 -24.64 -1.47 9.27
N ILE A 290 -25.10 -2.66 9.67
CA ILE A 290 -25.14 -3.86 8.82
C ILE A 290 -26.05 -3.65 7.59
N ASP A 291 -27.11 -2.86 7.75
CA ASP A 291 -28.03 -2.50 6.67
C ASP A 291 -27.37 -1.61 5.61
N GLU A 292 -26.14 -1.15 5.82
CA GLU A 292 -25.39 -0.38 4.82
C GLU A 292 -24.33 -1.21 4.12
N LEU A 293 -24.00 -2.40 4.65
CA LEU A 293 -22.92 -3.26 4.16
C LEU A 293 -23.10 -3.68 2.69
N TYR A 294 -24.35 -3.81 2.22
CA TYR A 294 -24.62 -4.14 0.82
C TYR A 294 -24.25 -3.02 -0.17
N LYS A 295 -24.05 -1.78 0.29
CA LYS A 295 -23.56 -0.68 -0.57
C LYS A 295 -22.16 -0.98 -1.12
N LEU A 296 -21.38 -1.80 -0.42
CA LEU A 296 -20.07 -2.27 -0.87
C LEU A 296 -20.14 -3.04 -2.21
N SER A 297 -21.32 -3.51 -2.66
CA SER A 297 -21.50 -4.07 -4.01
C SER A 297 -21.10 -3.14 -5.15
N LYS A 298 -20.99 -1.83 -4.88
CA LYS A 298 -20.49 -0.84 -5.84
C LYS A 298 -18.97 -0.90 -6.02
N LEU A 299 -18.23 -1.48 -5.07
CA LEU A 299 -16.78 -1.63 -5.13
C LEU A 299 -16.42 -2.86 -5.97
N ASN A 300 -16.44 -2.70 -7.29
CA ASN A 300 -16.21 -3.79 -8.23
C ASN A 300 -14.79 -4.40 -8.15
N HIS A 301 -13.86 -3.70 -7.52
CA HIS A 301 -12.47 -4.12 -7.34
C HIS A 301 -12.19 -4.68 -5.94
N LEU A 302 -13.17 -4.66 -5.02
CA LEU A 302 -13.00 -5.15 -3.67
C LEU A 302 -12.75 -6.66 -3.68
N LYS A 303 -11.56 -7.06 -3.29
CA LYS A 303 -11.09 -8.44 -3.20
C LYS A 303 -11.24 -8.97 -1.79
N GLU A 304 -11.06 -8.12 -0.78
CA GLU A 304 -11.01 -8.52 0.62
C GLU A 304 -11.93 -7.64 1.46
N LEU A 305 -12.81 -8.27 2.22
CA LEU A 305 -13.64 -7.62 3.21
C LEU A 305 -13.44 -8.32 4.56
N TYR A 306 -12.84 -7.62 5.50
CA TYR A 306 -12.69 -8.10 6.87
C TYR A 306 -13.80 -7.51 7.74
N ILE A 307 -14.59 -8.36 8.38
CA ILE A 307 -15.72 -8.00 9.24
C ILE A 307 -15.67 -8.77 10.56
N ARG A 308 -14.45 -9.06 11.03
CA ARG A 308 -14.24 -9.86 12.24
C ARG A 308 -14.63 -9.08 13.48
N GLY A 309 -15.44 -9.68 14.34
CA GLY A 309 -15.78 -9.08 15.63
C GLY A 309 -16.50 -7.74 15.52
N VAL A 310 -17.24 -7.51 14.43
CA VAL A 310 -18.07 -6.31 14.27
C VAL A 310 -19.27 -6.36 15.20
N MET A 311 -19.63 -5.20 15.74
CA MET A 311 -20.81 -4.99 16.57
C MET A 311 -21.83 -4.15 15.81
N ASP A 312 -23.10 -4.26 16.17
CA ASP A 312 -24.10 -3.27 15.75
C ASP A 312 -24.00 -1.99 16.60
N PHE A 313 -24.95 -1.08 16.44
CA PHE A 313 -24.97 0.18 17.17
C PHE A 313 -25.51 0.05 18.61
N ASP A 314 -26.05 -1.10 18.97
CA ASP A 314 -26.49 -1.44 20.33
C ASP A 314 -25.41 -2.23 21.10
N ASP A 315 -24.17 -2.27 20.58
CA ASP A 315 -23.02 -3.00 21.12
C ASP A 315 -23.19 -4.53 21.12
N GLU A 316 -24.12 -5.06 20.32
CA GLU A 316 -24.29 -6.50 20.18
C GLU A 316 -23.36 -7.05 19.09
N LEU A 317 -22.66 -8.15 19.39
CA LEU A 317 -21.81 -8.82 18.40
C LEU A 317 -22.68 -9.31 17.24
N VAL A 318 -22.30 -8.95 16.02
CA VAL A 318 -23.01 -9.37 14.82
C VAL A 318 -22.66 -10.81 14.50
N GLU A 319 -23.59 -11.73 14.79
CA GLU A 319 -23.50 -13.12 14.37
C GLU A 319 -24.14 -13.28 12.98
N PHE A 320 -23.34 -13.20 11.92
CA PHE A 320 -23.81 -13.45 10.56
C PHE A 320 -24.30 -14.90 10.45
N ASN A 321 -25.63 -15.07 10.40
CA ASN A 321 -26.21 -16.39 10.17
C ASN A 321 -25.95 -16.84 8.72
N GLU A 322 -26.18 -18.13 8.43
CA GLU A 322 -25.89 -18.71 7.11
C GLU A 322 -26.61 -17.99 5.97
N ALA A 323 -27.82 -17.46 6.20
CA ALA A 323 -28.59 -16.74 5.20
C ALA A 323 -28.04 -15.33 4.94
N GLU A 324 -27.68 -14.59 5.98
CA GLU A 324 -27.05 -13.26 5.88
C GLU A 324 -25.70 -13.33 5.20
N PHE A 325 -24.88 -14.30 5.61
CA PHE A 325 -23.58 -14.53 5.00
C PHE A 325 -23.72 -14.92 3.52
N SER A 326 -24.69 -15.79 3.19
CA SER A 326 -24.98 -16.16 1.80
C SER A 326 -25.45 -14.95 0.98
N LYS A 327 -26.29 -14.09 1.56
CA LYS A 327 -26.74 -12.85 0.91
C LYS A 327 -25.57 -11.90 0.65
N LEU A 328 -24.67 -11.74 1.63
CA LEU A 328 -23.49 -10.90 1.49
C LEU A 328 -22.54 -11.44 0.42
N LYS A 329 -22.29 -12.76 0.39
CA LYS A 329 -21.51 -13.42 -0.67
C LYS A 329 -22.12 -13.25 -2.07
N VAL A 330 -23.44 -13.32 -2.19
CA VAL A 330 -24.11 -13.07 -3.49
C VAL A 330 -23.96 -11.61 -3.92
N THR A 331 -23.94 -10.69 -2.95
CA THR A 331 -23.84 -9.25 -3.17
C THR A 331 -22.40 -8.80 -3.48
N LEU A 332 -21.42 -9.51 -2.92
CA LEU A 332 -19.99 -9.31 -3.10
C LEU A 332 -19.35 -10.58 -3.69
N PRO A 333 -19.75 -11.00 -4.90
CA PRO A 333 -19.36 -12.31 -5.45
C PRO A 333 -17.87 -12.41 -5.80
N HIS A 334 -17.17 -11.28 -5.81
CA HIS A 334 -15.75 -11.18 -6.15
C HIS A 334 -14.86 -10.94 -4.93
N SER A 335 -15.45 -10.72 -3.75
CA SER A 335 -14.73 -10.43 -2.52
C SER A 335 -14.67 -11.67 -1.62
N GLU A 336 -13.50 -11.97 -1.09
CA GLU A 336 -13.31 -12.88 0.02
C GLU A 336 -13.74 -12.17 1.31
N ILE A 337 -14.72 -12.75 2.00
CA ILE A 337 -15.27 -12.22 3.25
C ILE A 337 -14.64 -12.98 4.41
N MET A 338 -13.88 -12.27 5.22
CA MET A 338 -13.15 -12.78 6.38
C MET A 338 -13.85 -12.35 7.67
N MET A 339 -14.24 -13.34 8.47
CA MET A 339 -14.98 -13.17 9.74
C MET A 339 -14.15 -13.59 10.95
#